data_AF-A0A1X7RD78-F1
#
_entry.id   AF-A0A1X7RD78-F1
#
_cell.length_a   1.000
_cell.length_b   1.000
_cell.length_c   1.000
_cell.angle_alpha   90.00
_cell.angle_beta   90.00
_cell.angle_gamma   90.00
#
_symmetry.space_group_name_H-M   'P 1'
#
loop_
_entity.id
_entity.type
_entity.pdbx_description
1 polymer ?
#
loop_
_entity_poly.entity_id
_entity_poly.type
_entity_poly.pdbx_seq_one_letter_code
_entity_poly.pdbx_strand_id
1 'polypeptide(L)'
;MAIPGFNWTFFNVAADDVPRVLTPAQEAARKLQQEQDDYAVALRIQNGFDEGDVALAEQLYEEEVQTLIEASKTPVGADEVEPGDADAAHYVEPPRLCVACSDDPGVAILPCGHPYCADCLTGVLRNSMTDGTAFPPRCCRQDIEIEEVRRHLEPAFAMEFDAKAIELSTVNPVYCSNAACSVFIPPAVVRGGDVALCPSCFTRTWAPAASANGRRRGLEEM
;
A
#
# COMPACT_ATOMS: atom_id res chain seq x y z
N MET A 1 21.40 36.73 63.70
CA MET A 1 22.46 35.72 63.92
C MET A 1 21.91 34.65 64.85
N ALA A 2 22.10 33.38 64.46
CA ALA A 2 21.67 32.12 65.08
C ALA A 2 20.13 31.88 65.19
N ILE A 3 19.59 31.09 64.26
CA ILE A 3 18.19 30.60 64.27
C ILE A 3 18.16 29.25 65.01
N PRO A 4 17.40 29.10 66.12
CA PRO A 4 17.16 27.82 66.78
C PRO A 4 15.93 27.14 66.15
N GLY A 5 16.04 25.86 65.77
CA GLY A 5 14.86 25.09 65.34
C GLY A 5 15.06 23.99 64.29
N PHE A 6 16.27 23.48 64.04
CA PHE A 6 16.42 22.31 63.18
C PHE A 6 16.19 21.01 63.96
N ASN A 7 14.98 20.46 63.80
CA ASN A 7 14.56 19.15 64.28
C ASN A 7 15.19 18.04 63.43
N TRP A 8 15.94 17.12 64.05
CA TRP A 8 16.76 16.10 63.39
C TRP A 8 15.99 14.85 62.89
N THR A 9 14.67 14.90 62.77
CA THR A 9 13.86 13.71 62.40
C THR A 9 13.70 13.47 60.90
N PHE A 10 14.48 14.11 60.02
CA PHE A 10 14.33 13.98 58.55
C PHE A 10 15.35 13.07 57.84
N PHE A 11 16.12 12.25 58.55
CA PHE A 11 16.96 11.21 57.94
C PHE A 11 16.56 9.82 58.43
N ASN A 12 15.39 9.36 57.98
CA ASN A 12 15.08 7.94 57.88
C ASN A 12 14.70 7.66 56.42
N VAL A 13 15.68 7.77 55.52
CA VAL A 13 15.61 7.07 54.23
C VAL A 13 15.93 5.61 54.57
N ALA A 14 14.95 4.73 54.38
CA ALA A 14 15.14 3.30 54.49
C ALA A 14 16.38 2.89 53.69
N ALA A 15 17.25 2.08 54.27
CA ALA A 15 18.52 1.65 53.67
C ALA A 15 18.35 0.76 52.40
N ASP A 16 17.12 0.66 51.87
CA ASP A 16 16.75 -0.25 50.81
C ASP A 16 16.73 0.40 49.40
N ASP A 17 16.85 1.74 49.29
CA ASP A 17 16.78 2.49 48.01
C ASP A 17 18.12 3.07 47.53
N VAL A 18 19.25 2.41 47.85
CA VAL A 18 20.52 2.70 47.15
C VAL A 18 20.62 1.76 45.94
N PRO A 19 20.72 2.26 44.70
CA PRO A 19 20.92 1.40 43.54
C PRO A 19 22.18 0.57 43.76
N ARG A 20 22.00 -0.74 43.87
CA ARG A 20 23.06 -1.69 44.21
C ARG A 20 24.05 -1.74 43.05
N VAL A 21 25.16 -1.01 43.18
CA VAL A 21 26.25 -1.03 42.19
C VAL A 21 26.78 -2.46 42.10
N LEU A 22 26.64 -3.07 40.93
CA LEU A 22 27.09 -4.44 40.69
C LEU A 22 28.61 -4.50 40.86
N THR A 23 29.09 -5.51 41.56
CA THR A 23 30.52 -5.81 41.57
C THR A 23 30.96 -6.24 40.16
N PRO A 24 32.26 -6.09 39.80
CA PRO A 24 32.77 -6.54 38.51
C PRO A 24 32.45 -8.02 38.20
N ALA A 25 32.43 -8.87 39.22
CA ALA A 25 32.06 -10.28 39.08
C ALA A 25 30.57 -10.47 38.76
N GLN A 26 29.68 -9.70 39.39
CA GLN A 26 28.24 -9.73 39.10
C GLN A 26 27.92 -9.18 37.71
N GLU A 27 28.64 -8.14 37.27
CA GLU A 27 28.46 -7.59 35.92
C GLU A 27 28.93 -8.58 34.84
N ALA A 28 30.05 -9.27 35.07
CA ALA A 28 30.53 -10.33 34.19
C ALA A 28 29.54 -11.49 34.11
N ALA A 29 28.96 -11.93 35.24
CA ALA A 29 27.92 -12.95 35.27
C ALA A 29 26.66 -12.52 34.50
N ARG A 30 26.21 -11.26 34.66
CA ARG A 30 25.06 -10.71 33.92
C ARG A 30 25.33 -10.66 32.42
N LYS A 31 26.54 -10.26 32.00
CA LYS A 31 26.93 -10.23 30.58
C LYS A 31 26.93 -11.62 29.97
N LEU A 32 27.46 -12.61 30.69
CA LEU A 32 27.43 -14.01 30.25
C LEU A 32 25.98 -14.53 30.14
N GLN A 33 25.12 -14.20 31.10
CA GLN A 33 23.71 -14.58 31.03
C GLN A 33 23.01 -13.93 29.84
N GLN A 34 23.21 -12.63 29.62
CA GLN A 34 22.66 -11.92 28.46
C GLN A 34 23.11 -12.57 27.15
N GLU A 35 24.38 -12.93 27.02
CA GLU A 35 24.91 -13.60 25.83
C GLU A 35 24.27 -14.98 25.61
N GLN A 36 24.02 -15.74 26.69
CA GLN A 36 23.29 -17.01 26.63
C GLN A 36 21.83 -16.81 26.18
N ASP A 37 21.17 -15.76 26.69
CA ASP A 37 19.79 -15.44 26.36
C ASP A 37 19.67 -14.96 24.89
N ASP A 38 20.58 -14.10 24.44
CA ASP A 38 20.67 -13.60 23.06
C ASP A 38 20.91 -14.77 22.09
N TYR A 39 21.77 -15.74 22.45
CA TYR A 39 22.01 -16.94 21.67
C TYR A 39 20.75 -17.82 21.54
N ALA A 40 19.98 -17.97 22.64
CA ALA A 40 18.74 -18.75 22.62
C ALA A 40 17.68 -18.12 21.69
N VAL A 41 17.57 -16.79 21.67
CA VAL A 41 16.68 -16.06 20.75
C VAL A 41 17.12 -16.25 19.29
N ALA A 42 18.41 -16.12 19.00
CA ALA A 42 18.94 -16.31 17.65
C ALA A 42 18.66 -17.72 17.10
N LEU A 43 18.76 -18.75 17.95
CA LEU A 43 18.47 -20.13 17.59
C LEU A 43 16.98 -20.33 17.24
N ARG A 44 16.07 -19.65 17.93
CA ARG A 44 14.62 -19.65 17.60
C ARG A 44 14.34 -18.98 16.26
N ILE A 45 14.97 -17.82 15.99
CA ILE A 45 14.83 -17.12 14.70
C ILE A 45 15.32 -18.01 13.54
N GLN A 46 16.41 -18.76 13.72
CA GLN A 46 16.97 -19.61 12.68
C GLN A 46 16.13 -20.85 12.40
N ASN A 47 15.56 -21.48 13.44
CA ASN A 47 14.82 -22.74 13.31
C ASN A 47 13.32 -22.54 13.05
N GLY A 48 12.84 -21.30 13.10
CA GLY A 48 11.42 -20.95 12.96
C GLY A 48 10.67 -21.05 14.29
N PHE A 49 9.57 -20.31 14.38
CA PHE A 49 8.66 -20.33 15.53
C PHE A 49 7.77 -21.57 15.49
N ASP A 50 7.61 -22.23 16.63
CA ASP A 50 6.73 -23.40 16.75
C ASP A 50 5.28 -23.00 17.13
N GLU A 51 4.37 -23.98 17.18
CA GLU A 51 2.97 -23.75 17.56
C GLU A 51 2.83 -23.13 18.97
N GLY A 52 3.78 -23.41 19.87
CA GLY A 52 3.82 -22.83 21.21
C GLY A 52 4.19 -21.35 21.21
N ASP A 53 5.14 -20.95 20.36
CA ASP A 53 5.53 -19.56 20.18
C ASP A 53 4.37 -18.70 19.64
N VAL A 54 3.57 -19.25 18.71
CA VAL A 54 2.37 -18.57 18.17
C VAL A 54 1.30 -18.40 19.26
N ALA A 55 1.05 -19.46 20.05
CA ALA A 55 0.09 -19.40 21.14
C ALA A 55 0.52 -18.41 22.25
N LEU A 56 1.83 -18.33 22.54
CA LEU A 56 2.36 -17.35 23.49
C LEU A 56 2.20 -15.91 22.95
N ALA A 57 2.45 -15.68 21.66
CA ALA A 57 2.25 -14.38 21.05
C ALA A 57 0.77 -13.94 21.15
N GLU A 58 -0.18 -14.83 20.84
CA GLU A 58 -1.61 -14.56 20.96
C GLU A 58 -2.01 -14.20 22.41
N GLN A 59 -1.51 -14.95 23.40
CA GLN A 59 -1.75 -14.66 24.82
C GLN A 59 -1.19 -13.31 25.27
N LEU A 60 0.02 -12.95 24.82
CA LEU A 60 0.63 -11.67 25.14
C LEU A 60 -0.16 -10.51 24.51
N TYR A 61 -0.62 -10.67 23.26
CA TYR A 61 -1.48 -9.69 22.61
C TYR A 61 -2.82 -9.54 23.34
N GLU A 62 -3.46 -10.64 23.74
CA GLU A 62 -4.70 -10.61 24.51
C GLU A 62 -4.53 -9.95 25.88
N GLU A 63 -3.44 -10.25 26.59
CA GLU A 63 -3.12 -9.62 27.88
C GLU A 63 -2.89 -8.12 27.71
N GLU A 64 -2.07 -7.71 26.74
CA GLU A 64 -1.81 -6.30 26.45
C GLU A 64 -3.10 -5.55 26.10
N VAL A 65 -3.93 -6.11 25.21
CA VAL A 65 -5.25 -5.53 24.86
C VAL A 65 -6.15 -5.42 26.09
N GLN A 66 -6.18 -6.44 26.95
CA GLN A 66 -6.98 -6.41 28.17
C GLN A 66 -6.49 -5.35 29.15
N THR A 67 -5.18 -5.15 29.27
CA THR A 67 -4.62 -4.08 30.12
C THR A 67 -5.00 -2.69 29.60
N LEU A 68 -4.99 -2.49 28.27
CA LEU A 68 -5.42 -1.23 27.65
C LEU A 68 -6.91 -0.99 27.85
N ILE A 69 -7.74 -2.02 27.69
CA ILE A 69 -9.17 -1.97 27.98
C ILE A 69 -9.41 -1.60 29.45
N GLU A 70 -8.68 -2.21 30.39
CA GLU A 70 -8.86 -1.92 31.82
C GLU A 70 -8.37 -0.51 32.19
N ALA A 71 -7.24 -0.07 31.61
CA ALA A 71 -6.75 1.30 31.78
C ALA A 71 -7.79 2.32 31.28
N SER A 72 -8.48 2.03 30.18
CA SER A 72 -9.56 2.88 29.65
C SER A 72 -10.79 2.97 30.57
N LYS A 73 -10.98 2.01 31.49
CA LYS A 73 -12.08 2.00 32.47
C LYS A 73 -11.76 2.79 33.74
N THR A 74 -10.51 3.21 33.93
CA THR A 74 -10.19 4.09 35.05
C THR A 74 -10.95 5.42 34.86
N PRO A 75 -11.82 5.81 35.81
CA PRO A 75 -12.52 7.07 35.68
C PRO A 75 -11.50 8.20 35.80
N VAL A 76 -11.30 8.95 34.72
CA VAL A 76 -10.56 10.20 34.74
C VAL A 76 -11.26 11.10 35.76
N GLY A 77 -10.56 11.40 36.86
CA GLY A 77 -11.07 12.29 37.90
C GLY A 77 -11.41 13.64 37.29
N ALA A 78 -12.59 14.17 37.62
CA ALA A 78 -13.18 15.37 37.02
C ALA A 78 -12.38 16.67 37.20
N ASP A 79 -11.21 16.63 37.85
CA ASP A 79 -10.47 17.81 38.29
C ASP A 79 -9.16 18.08 37.51
N GLU A 80 -8.79 17.26 36.52
CA GLU A 80 -7.60 17.50 35.65
C GLU A 80 -7.94 17.55 34.15
N VAL A 81 -9.05 18.19 33.79
CA VAL A 81 -9.36 18.54 32.39
C VAL A 81 -9.18 20.04 32.22
N GLU A 82 -8.02 20.45 31.71
CA GLU A 82 -7.84 21.80 31.16
C GLU A 82 -8.92 22.03 30.09
N PRO A 83 -9.58 23.20 30.05
CA PRO A 83 -10.69 23.45 29.13
C PRO A 83 -10.15 23.64 27.71
N GLY A 84 -9.95 22.51 27.04
CA GLY A 84 -9.52 22.39 25.65
C GLY A 84 -9.85 21.04 25.01
N ASP A 85 -10.01 19.97 25.80
CA ASP A 85 -9.96 18.59 25.27
C ASP A 85 -11.22 17.73 25.54
N ALA A 86 -12.38 18.34 25.78
CA ALA A 86 -13.62 17.60 26.07
C ALA A 86 -14.35 17.03 24.82
N ASP A 87 -13.82 17.18 23.61
CA ASP A 87 -14.44 16.69 22.36
C ASP A 87 -13.50 15.86 21.46
N ALA A 88 -12.35 15.41 21.95
CA ALA A 88 -11.45 14.51 21.21
C ALA A 88 -11.73 13.01 21.46
N ALA A 89 -12.98 12.65 21.75
CA ALA A 89 -13.43 11.27 21.61
C ALA A 89 -13.39 10.91 20.12
N HIS A 90 -12.28 10.32 19.67
CA HIS A 90 -12.10 9.57 18.41
C HIS A 90 -13.31 9.62 17.45
N TYR A 91 -13.52 10.77 16.79
CA TYR A 91 -14.40 10.83 15.62
C TYR A 91 -13.67 10.08 14.50
N VAL A 92 -13.86 8.76 14.44
CA VAL A 92 -13.55 8.00 13.22
C VAL A 92 -14.56 8.48 12.20
N GLU A 93 -14.15 9.38 11.31
CA GLU A 93 -14.97 9.75 10.16
C GLU A 93 -15.44 8.45 9.48
N PRO A 94 -16.75 8.28 9.25
CA PRO A 94 -17.25 7.06 8.63
C PRO A 94 -16.52 6.83 7.30
N PRO A 95 -16.09 5.59 7.01
CA PRO A 95 -15.31 5.30 5.81
C PRO A 95 -16.10 5.76 4.59
N ARG A 96 -15.43 6.45 3.68
CA ARG A 96 -16.04 6.88 2.41
C ARG A 96 -16.35 5.64 1.58
N LEU A 97 -17.63 5.28 1.51
CA LEU A 97 -18.12 4.14 0.74
C LEU A 97 -17.92 4.35 -0.76
N CYS A 98 -17.67 3.27 -1.48
CA CYS A 98 -17.51 3.25 -2.93
C CYS A 98 -18.73 3.87 -3.62
N VAL A 99 -18.50 4.85 -4.52
CA VAL A 99 -19.59 5.54 -5.23
C VAL A 99 -20.37 4.62 -6.18
N ALA A 100 -19.78 3.49 -6.59
CA ALA A 100 -20.39 2.58 -7.56
C ALA A 100 -21.27 1.50 -6.93
N CYS A 101 -20.80 0.83 -5.87
CA CYS A 101 -21.58 -0.22 -5.18
C CYS A 101 -22.29 0.28 -3.92
N SER A 102 -21.79 1.34 -3.27
CA SER A 102 -22.25 1.80 -1.95
C SER A 102 -22.12 0.78 -0.80
N ASP A 103 -21.49 -0.37 -1.04
CA ASP A 103 -21.36 -1.45 -0.06
C ASP A 103 -19.95 -1.51 0.56
N ASP A 104 -18.92 -1.41 -0.28
CA ASP A 104 -17.52 -1.55 0.13
C ASP A 104 -16.84 -0.20 0.42
N PRO A 105 -15.87 -0.15 1.34
CA PRO A 105 -15.05 1.05 1.54
C PRO A 105 -14.23 1.38 0.29
N GLY A 106 -14.13 2.68 -0.02
CA GLY A 106 -13.27 3.16 -1.08
C GLY A 106 -11.80 2.97 -0.74
N VAL A 107 -11.07 2.26 -1.59
CA VAL A 107 -9.61 2.06 -1.45
C VAL A 107 -8.82 3.07 -2.28
N ALA A 108 -9.43 3.60 -3.35
CA ALA A 108 -8.86 4.59 -4.23
C ALA A 108 -9.75 5.83 -4.27
N ILE A 109 -9.15 7.03 -4.22
CA ILE A 109 -9.85 8.30 -4.43
C ILE A 109 -9.39 8.84 -5.78
N LEU A 110 -10.33 8.98 -6.72
CA LEU A 110 -10.04 9.49 -8.06
C LEU A 110 -9.82 11.02 -8.03
N PRO A 111 -9.25 11.64 -9.09
CA PRO A 111 -9.06 13.09 -9.18
C PRO A 111 -10.33 13.92 -8.94
N CYS A 112 -11.49 13.37 -9.30
CA CYS A 112 -12.79 13.99 -9.06
C CYS A 112 -13.26 13.95 -7.60
N GLY A 113 -12.51 13.31 -6.71
CA GLY A 113 -12.82 13.15 -5.29
C GLY A 113 -13.71 11.94 -4.95
N HIS A 114 -14.16 11.17 -5.93
CA HIS A 114 -15.02 10.02 -5.69
C HIS A 114 -14.23 8.78 -5.24
N PRO A 115 -14.66 8.12 -4.15
CA PRO A 115 -14.08 6.87 -3.66
C PRO A 115 -14.55 5.65 -4.49
N TYR A 116 -13.64 4.71 -4.77
CA TYR A 116 -13.93 3.42 -5.40
C TYR A 116 -13.30 2.26 -4.61
N CYS A 117 -14.05 1.16 -4.46
CA CYS A 117 -13.47 -0.12 -4.06
C CYS A 117 -12.69 -0.74 -5.23
N ALA A 118 -11.78 -1.68 -4.94
CA ALA A 118 -10.89 -2.27 -5.94
C ALA A 118 -11.63 -2.95 -7.09
N ASP A 119 -12.70 -3.69 -6.78
CA ASP A 119 -13.49 -4.44 -7.76
C ASP A 119 -14.24 -3.50 -8.70
N CYS A 120 -14.92 -2.49 -8.16
CA CYS A 120 -15.63 -1.51 -8.96
C CYS A 120 -14.67 -0.69 -9.83
N LEU A 121 -13.50 -0.32 -9.31
CA LEU A 121 -12.48 0.39 -10.08
C LEU A 121 -11.97 -0.45 -11.26
N THR A 122 -11.65 -1.72 -10.99
CA THR A 122 -11.26 -2.69 -12.02
C THR A 122 -12.36 -2.86 -13.07
N GLY A 123 -13.64 -2.87 -12.65
CA GLY A 123 -14.79 -2.90 -13.54
C GLY A 123 -14.87 -1.69 -14.47
N VAL A 124 -14.68 -0.48 -13.95
CA VAL A 124 -14.63 0.75 -14.77
C VAL A 124 -13.52 0.68 -15.82
N LEU A 125 -12.32 0.27 -15.42
CA LEU A 125 -11.18 0.13 -16.33
C LEU A 125 -11.43 -0.96 -17.39
N ARG A 126 -11.94 -2.12 -17.00
CA ARG A 126 -12.27 -3.22 -17.92
C ARG A 126 -13.34 -2.83 -18.94
N ASN A 127 -14.35 -2.06 -18.52
CA ASN A 127 -15.38 -1.57 -19.43
C ASN A 127 -14.78 -0.62 -20.48
N SER A 128 -13.85 0.26 -20.08
CA SER A 128 -13.17 1.15 -21.04
C SER A 128 -12.29 0.40 -22.04
N MET A 129 -11.78 -0.79 -21.69
CA MET A 129 -11.02 -1.66 -22.59
C MET A 129 -11.91 -2.39 -23.61
N THR A 130 -13.17 -2.62 -23.27
CA THR A 130 -14.11 -3.39 -24.10
C THR A 130 -14.83 -2.50 -25.09
N ASP A 131 -15.27 -1.32 -24.64
CA ASP A 131 -15.89 -0.30 -25.47
C ASP A 131 -14.87 0.81 -25.76
N GLY A 132 -14.30 0.81 -26.97
CA GLY A 132 -13.33 1.83 -27.38
C GLY A 132 -13.87 3.26 -27.35
N THR A 133 -15.19 3.47 -27.31
CA THR A 133 -15.78 4.81 -27.13
C THR A 133 -15.75 5.30 -25.67
N ALA A 134 -15.60 4.36 -24.74
CA ALA A 134 -15.43 4.61 -23.31
C ALA A 134 -13.95 4.72 -22.89
N PHE A 135 -13.02 4.64 -23.85
CA PHE A 135 -11.61 4.91 -23.64
C PHE A 135 -11.26 6.37 -24.01
N PRO A 136 -10.50 7.10 -23.18
CA PRO A 136 -9.92 6.71 -21.88
C PRO A 136 -10.99 6.52 -20.78
N PRO A 137 -10.71 5.70 -19.76
CA PRO A 137 -11.61 5.53 -18.62
C PRO A 137 -11.84 6.87 -17.92
N ARG A 138 -13.09 7.15 -17.56
CA ARG A 138 -13.48 8.44 -16.97
C ARG A 138 -14.36 8.28 -15.75
N CYS A 139 -14.19 9.19 -14.79
CA CYS A 139 -15.16 9.47 -13.75
C CYS A 139 -15.48 10.96 -13.75
N CYS A 140 -16.77 11.34 -13.72
CA CYS A 140 -17.19 12.75 -13.75
C CYS A 140 -16.61 13.55 -14.94
N ARG A 141 -16.38 12.88 -16.08
CA ARG A 141 -15.74 13.43 -17.28
C ARG A 141 -14.26 13.80 -17.12
N GLN A 142 -13.62 13.41 -16.02
CA GLN A 142 -12.18 13.47 -15.84
C GLN A 142 -11.60 12.10 -16.15
N ASP A 143 -10.50 12.09 -16.90
CA ASP A 143 -9.77 10.87 -17.24
C ASP A 143 -9.16 10.27 -15.97
N ILE A 144 -9.18 8.95 -15.88
CA ILE A 144 -8.55 8.19 -14.80
C ILE A 144 -7.19 7.73 -15.34
N GLU A 145 -6.12 8.36 -14.86
CA GLU A 145 -4.76 7.94 -15.20
C GLU A 145 -4.42 6.66 -14.43
N ILE A 146 -3.97 5.61 -15.12
CA ILE A 146 -3.73 4.33 -14.47
C ILE A 146 -2.65 4.44 -13.41
N GLU A 147 -1.65 5.30 -13.60
CA GLU A 147 -0.57 5.57 -12.67
C GLU A 147 -1.07 5.95 -11.27
N GLU A 148 -2.15 6.72 -11.19
CA GLU A 148 -2.73 7.17 -9.92
C GLU A 148 -3.42 6.03 -9.16
N VAL A 149 -4.02 5.10 -9.90
CA VAL A 149 -4.80 3.99 -9.33
C VAL A 149 -4.06 2.66 -9.30
N ARG A 150 -2.87 2.58 -9.92
CA ARG A 150 -2.12 1.34 -10.17
C ARG A 150 -1.89 0.50 -8.91
N ARG A 151 -1.62 1.17 -7.79
CA ARG A 151 -1.36 0.53 -6.49
C ARG A 151 -2.57 -0.20 -5.91
N HIS A 152 -3.78 0.07 -6.43
CA HIS A 152 -5.04 -0.53 -5.98
C HIS A 152 -5.53 -1.62 -6.93
N LEU A 153 -4.80 -1.90 -8.00
CA LEU A 153 -5.14 -2.90 -9.02
C LEU A 153 -4.27 -4.14 -8.85
N GLU A 154 -4.79 -5.29 -9.30
CA GLU A 154 -3.98 -6.47 -9.44
C GLU A 154 -2.85 -6.22 -10.47
N PRO A 155 -1.58 -6.58 -10.19
CA PRO A 155 -0.46 -6.30 -11.08
C PRO A 155 -0.64 -6.86 -12.50
N ALA A 156 -1.20 -8.07 -12.61
CA ALA A 156 -1.48 -8.70 -13.89
C ALA A 156 -2.52 -7.89 -14.71
N PHE A 157 -3.57 -7.41 -14.06
CA PHE A 157 -4.60 -6.59 -14.69
C PHE A 157 -4.04 -5.22 -15.12
N ALA A 158 -3.20 -4.59 -14.30
CA ALA A 158 -2.57 -3.32 -14.68
C ALA A 158 -1.70 -3.47 -15.94
N MET A 159 -0.96 -4.57 -16.06
CA MET A 159 -0.16 -4.86 -17.27
C MET A 159 -1.04 -5.11 -18.50
N GLU A 160 -2.15 -5.84 -18.34
CA GLU A 160 -3.12 -6.04 -19.41
C GLU A 160 -3.72 -4.72 -19.88
N PHE A 161 -4.09 -3.86 -18.92
CA PHE A 161 -4.62 -2.53 -19.21
C PHE A 161 -3.61 -1.66 -19.95
N ASP A 162 -2.34 -1.63 -19.53
CA ASP A 162 -1.29 -0.88 -20.22
C ASP A 162 -1.16 -1.32 -21.70
N ALA A 163 -1.17 -2.63 -21.95
CA ALA A 163 -1.09 -3.17 -23.31
C ALA A 163 -2.32 -2.76 -24.16
N LYS A 164 -3.51 -2.83 -23.57
CA LYS A 164 -4.76 -2.46 -24.24
C LYS A 164 -4.89 -0.94 -24.44
N ALA A 165 -4.39 -0.15 -23.50
CA ALA A 165 -4.34 1.30 -23.61
C ALA A 165 -3.49 1.75 -24.80
N ILE A 166 -2.37 1.07 -25.07
CA ILE A 166 -1.57 1.31 -26.27
C ILE A 166 -2.38 0.99 -27.53
N GLU A 167 -3.06 -0.15 -27.58
CA GLU A 167 -3.91 -0.53 -28.71
C GLU A 167 -5.00 0.52 -28.99
N LEU A 168 -5.75 0.91 -27.95
CA LEU A 168 -6.89 1.83 -28.06
C LEU A 168 -6.48 3.29 -28.32
N SER A 169 -5.27 3.69 -27.89
CA SER A 169 -4.71 5.01 -28.18
C SER A 169 -3.94 5.08 -29.51
N THR A 170 -3.66 3.94 -30.14
CA THR A 170 -2.96 3.90 -31.44
C THR A 170 -3.88 4.35 -32.56
N VAL A 171 -3.45 5.34 -33.33
CA VAL A 171 -4.14 5.76 -34.55
C VAL A 171 -3.92 4.70 -35.64
N ASN A 172 -5.02 4.15 -36.17
CA ASN A 172 -5.01 3.04 -37.14
C ASN A 172 -4.28 1.78 -36.61
N PRO A 173 -4.80 1.12 -35.56
CA PRO A 173 -4.17 -0.04 -34.97
C PRO A 173 -4.02 -1.17 -36.02
N VAL A 174 -2.84 -1.79 -36.03
CA VAL A 174 -2.53 -2.89 -36.94
C VAL A 174 -2.71 -4.20 -36.19
N TYR A 175 -3.48 -5.11 -36.77
CA TYR A 175 -3.70 -6.45 -36.24
C TYR A 175 -3.11 -7.50 -37.17
N CYS A 176 -2.64 -8.61 -36.61
CA CYS A 176 -2.12 -9.71 -37.40
C CYS A 176 -3.13 -10.18 -38.47
N SER A 177 -2.67 -10.31 -39.71
CA SER A 177 -3.52 -10.78 -40.82
C SER A 177 -3.93 -12.24 -40.73
N ASN A 178 -3.31 -13.03 -39.85
CA ASN A 178 -3.75 -14.38 -39.55
C ASN A 178 -4.98 -14.32 -38.64
N ALA A 179 -6.16 -14.71 -39.16
CA ALA A 179 -7.43 -14.66 -38.43
C ALA A 179 -7.42 -15.46 -37.12
N ALA A 180 -6.67 -16.57 -37.05
CA ALA A 180 -6.53 -17.35 -35.83
C ALA A 180 -5.66 -16.67 -34.77
N CYS A 181 -4.85 -15.68 -35.16
CA CYS A 181 -4.00 -14.90 -34.27
C CYS A 181 -4.66 -13.56 -33.93
N SER A 182 -4.89 -12.70 -34.94
CA SER A 182 -5.52 -11.38 -34.81
C SER A 182 -4.97 -10.49 -33.68
N VAL A 183 -3.75 -10.76 -33.20
CA VAL A 183 -3.09 -10.00 -32.12
C VAL A 183 -2.72 -8.60 -32.61
N PHE A 184 -2.93 -7.59 -31.77
CA PHE A 184 -2.47 -6.23 -32.00
C PHE A 184 -0.94 -6.18 -32.15
N ILE A 185 -0.46 -5.45 -33.15
CA ILE A 185 0.95 -5.28 -33.45
C ILE A 185 1.36 -3.85 -33.07
N PRO A 186 2.18 -3.66 -32.01
CA PRO A 186 2.59 -2.34 -31.57
C PRO A 186 3.31 -1.54 -32.68
N PRO A 187 3.07 -0.23 -32.80
CA PRO A 187 3.74 0.61 -33.81
C PRO A 187 5.27 0.54 -33.76
N ALA A 188 5.84 0.35 -32.55
CA ALA A 188 7.28 0.23 -32.34
C ALA A 188 7.95 -0.94 -33.08
N VAL A 189 7.19 -1.97 -33.47
CA VAL A 189 7.74 -3.14 -34.20
C VAL A 189 7.46 -3.12 -35.71
N VAL A 190 6.73 -2.11 -36.20
CA VAL A 190 6.48 -1.92 -37.64
C VAL A 190 7.73 -1.35 -38.29
N ARG A 191 8.29 -2.06 -39.29
CA ARG A 191 9.54 -1.67 -39.96
C ARG A 191 9.28 -1.15 -41.37
N GLY A 192 9.87 -0.02 -41.74
CA GLY A 192 9.88 0.45 -43.13
C GLY A 192 8.52 0.94 -43.66
N GLY A 193 7.59 1.33 -42.79
CA GLY A 193 6.35 2.03 -43.14
C GLY A 193 5.15 1.13 -43.44
N ASP A 194 5.35 -0.01 -44.11
CA ASP A 194 4.23 -0.71 -44.75
C ASP A 194 4.10 -2.19 -44.36
N VAL A 195 5.05 -2.76 -43.62
CA VAL A 195 5.03 -4.20 -43.28
C VAL A 195 5.48 -4.42 -41.83
N ALA A 196 4.69 -5.23 -41.12
CA ALA A 196 4.98 -5.66 -39.75
C ALA A 196 5.08 -7.19 -39.66
N LEU A 197 5.92 -7.67 -38.75
CA LEU A 197 5.96 -9.08 -38.37
C LEU A 197 5.20 -9.24 -37.06
N CYS A 198 4.23 -10.15 -37.04
CA CYS A 198 3.50 -10.45 -35.82
C CYS A 198 4.46 -11.00 -34.76
N PRO A 199 4.50 -10.43 -33.53
CA PRO A 199 5.39 -10.91 -32.47
C PRO A 199 4.99 -12.30 -31.95
N SER A 200 3.74 -12.72 -32.14
CA SER A 200 3.22 -13.99 -31.63
C SER A 200 3.38 -15.16 -32.60
N CYS A 201 3.09 -14.96 -33.89
CA CYS A 201 3.08 -16.04 -34.89
C CYS A 201 3.99 -15.79 -36.11
N PHE A 202 4.74 -14.68 -36.11
CA PHE A 202 5.66 -14.28 -37.18
C PHE A 202 5.02 -14.08 -38.56
N THR A 203 3.69 -14.07 -38.65
CA THR A 203 2.98 -13.78 -39.89
C THR A 203 3.26 -12.35 -40.34
N ARG A 204 3.65 -12.21 -41.59
CA ARG A 204 3.93 -10.93 -42.24
C ARG A 204 2.60 -10.25 -42.56
N THR A 205 2.37 -9.10 -41.94
CA THR A 205 1.12 -8.32 -42.01
C THR A 205 1.42 -6.96 -42.65
N TRP A 206 0.55 -6.50 -43.55
CA TRP A 206 0.67 -5.17 -44.13
C TRP A 206 0.12 -4.11 -43.16
N ALA A 207 0.90 -3.06 -42.92
CA ALA A 207 0.52 -1.95 -42.06
C ALA A 207 0.21 -0.72 -42.93
N PRO A 208 -0.94 -0.05 -42.78
CA PRO A 208 -1.19 1.19 -43.50
C PRO A 208 -0.20 2.28 -43.06
N ALA A 209 0.30 3.06 -44.03
CA ALA A 209 1.32 4.10 -43.87
C ALA A 209 1.00 5.19 -42.82
N ALA A 210 -0.25 5.28 -42.35
CA ALA A 210 -0.65 6.19 -41.28
C ALA A 210 -0.17 5.75 -39.87
N SER A 211 0.32 4.52 -39.72
CA SER A 211 0.90 4.02 -38.46
C SER A 211 2.34 4.51 -38.24
N ALA A 212 2.99 5.03 -39.28
CA ALA A 212 4.32 5.63 -39.22
C ALA A 212 4.20 7.16 -39.10
N ASN A 213 4.55 7.70 -37.94
CA ASN A 213 4.52 9.12 -37.68
C ASN A 213 5.30 9.91 -38.75
N GLY A 214 4.59 10.78 -39.49
CA GLY A 214 5.11 11.96 -40.18
C GLY A 214 6.21 11.80 -41.23
N ARG A 215 5.82 11.60 -42.50
CA ARG A 215 6.37 12.34 -43.66
C ARG A 215 5.47 12.15 -44.88
N ARG A 216 4.64 13.17 -45.18
CA ARG A 216 4.04 13.30 -46.51
C ARG A 216 5.18 13.43 -47.52
N ARG A 217 5.37 12.44 -48.40
CA ARG A 217 5.88 12.71 -49.73
C ARG A 217 4.68 12.65 -50.66
N GLY A 218 4.34 13.81 -51.22
CA GLY A 218 3.46 13.85 -52.37
C GLY A 218 4.08 13.02 -53.51
N LEU A 219 3.23 12.27 -54.19
CA LEU A 219 3.47 11.88 -55.56
C LEU A 219 2.23 12.28 -56.34
N GLU A 220 2.37 13.43 -56.97
CA GLU A 220 1.79 13.76 -58.26
C GLU A 220 2.00 12.62 -59.28
N GLU A 221 1.05 12.55 -60.22
CA GLU A 221 1.11 11.94 -61.55
C GLU A 221 0.95 10.42 -61.70
N MET A 222 -0.27 10.01 -62.09
CA MET A 222 -0.60 9.57 -63.46
C MET A 222 -2.12 9.62 -63.69
#